data_AF-J3LNX1-F1
#
_entry.id   AF-J3LNX1-F1
#
_cell.length_a   1.000
_cell.length_b   1.000
_cell.length_c   1.000
_cell.angle_alpha   90.00
_cell.angle_beta   90.00
_cell.angle_gamma   90.00
#
_symmetry.space_group_name_H-M   'P 1'
#
loop_
_entity.id
_entity.type
_entity.pdbx_description
1 polymer ?
#
loop_
_entity_poly.entity_id
_entity_poly.type
_entity_poly.pdbx_seq_one_letter_code
_entity_poly.pdbx_strand_id
1 'polypeptide(L)'
;MAQGHLIPAVDTALLLATHGAVCTIVATPATAARGRPTVERFEVTRAQAPGFFRNPGWEKFADDVERARAEADGVVMNTFLEMEPEYVSGYADARGMKVWTVGPVALYHQSTATLAARGNAAAIGADECLQWLDGKEPGSVVYVSFGSIVHPEEKQIVELGLGLEASGQPFIWAGKSPDHHGEASLAFLRELEARTAGRGLIIRGQKF
;
A
#
# COMPACT_ATOMS: atom_id res chain seq x y z
N MET A 1 8.50 -6.11 -5.02
CA MET A 1 7.43 -5.14 -4.67
C MET A 1 7.84 -3.75 -5.12
N ALA A 2 6.96 -3.03 -5.81
CA ALA A 2 7.21 -1.71 -6.36
C ALA A 2 7.10 -0.59 -5.29
N GLN A 3 8.05 0.35 -5.30
CA GLN A 3 8.15 1.54 -4.44
C GLN A 3 6.86 2.39 -4.38
N GLY A 4 6.00 2.32 -5.40
CA GLY A 4 4.72 3.05 -5.42
C GLY A 4 3.65 2.54 -4.45
N HIS A 5 3.82 1.39 -3.79
CA HIS A 5 2.82 0.83 -2.85
C HIS A 5 3.09 1.15 -1.37
N LEU A 6 4.28 1.65 -1.04
CA LEU A 6 4.65 2.05 0.34
C LEU A 6 4.15 3.46 0.65
N ILE A 7 4.14 4.32 -0.37
CA ILE A 7 3.77 5.74 -0.28
C ILE A 7 2.33 5.89 0.28
N PRO A 8 1.28 5.21 -0.23
CA PRO A 8 -0.08 5.40 0.30
C PRO A 8 -0.28 4.95 1.76
N ALA A 9 0.45 3.90 2.20
CA ALA A 9 0.33 3.38 3.57
C ALA A 9 1.03 4.29 4.59
N VAL A 10 2.18 4.86 4.22
CA VAL A 10 2.88 5.88 5.02
C VAL A 10 2.10 7.20 5.00
N ASP A 11 1.55 7.60 3.85
CA ASP A 11 0.71 8.81 3.71
C ASP A 11 -0.54 8.73 4.60
N THR A 12 -1.21 7.58 4.63
CA THR A 12 -2.40 7.37 5.46
C THR A 12 -2.03 7.37 6.94
N ALA A 13 -0.92 6.71 7.31
CA ALA A 13 -0.45 6.70 8.70
C ALA A 13 -0.03 8.10 9.18
N LEU A 14 0.66 8.89 8.35
CA LEU A 14 1.05 10.26 8.66
C LEU A 14 -0.17 11.18 8.75
N LEU A 15 -1.15 11.04 7.86
CA LEU A 15 -2.40 11.81 7.89
C LEU A 15 -3.24 11.49 9.15
N LEU A 16 -3.30 10.23 9.55
CA LEU A 16 -3.97 9.84 10.80
C LEU A 16 -3.22 10.40 12.01
N ALA A 17 -1.88 10.41 11.97
CA ALA A 17 -1.05 11.00 13.02
C ALA A 17 -1.21 12.52 13.14
N THR A 18 -1.43 13.25 12.03
CA THR A 18 -1.73 14.70 12.10
C THR A 18 -3.08 14.99 12.76
N HIS A 19 -3.94 13.98 12.92
CA HIS A 19 -5.21 14.06 13.64
C HIS A 19 -5.15 13.39 15.03
N GLY A 20 -3.94 13.17 15.56
CA GLY A 20 -3.72 12.65 16.91
C GLY A 20 -3.77 11.12 17.04
N ALA A 21 -3.84 10.38 15.93
CA ALA A 21 -3.79 8.93 15.98
C ALA A 21 -2.34 8.42 16.15
N VAL A 22 -2.15 7.42 17.00
CA VAL A 22 -0.86 6.72 17.07
C VAL A 22 -0.83 5.66 15.97
N CYS A 23 0.04 5.81 14.98
CA CYS A 23 0.15 4.88 13.85
C CYS A 23 1.45 4.09 13.89
N THR A 24 1.35 2.76 13.87
CA THR A 24 2.49 1.84 13.81
C THR A 24 2.48 1.12 12.47
N ILE A 25 3.52 1.34 11.66
CA ILE A 25 3.66 0.67 10.36
C ILE A 25 4.47 -0.62 10.56
N VAL A 26 3.82 -1.77 10.38
CA VAL A 26 4.49 -3.08 10.38
C VAL A 26 4.88 -3.41 8.94
N ALA A 27 6.19 -3.53 8.70
CA ALA A 27 6.75 -3.82 7.39
C ALA A 27 7.72 -5.00 7.48
N THR A 28 7.81 -5.82 6.42
CA THR A 28 8.83 -6.88 6.33
C THR A 28 10.24 -6.27 6.41
N PRO A 29 11.29 -6.99 6.83
CA PRO A 29 12.65 -6.42 6.92
C PRO A 29 13.13 -5.75 5.62
N ALA A 30 12.77 -6.30 4.45
CA ALA A 30 13.09 -5.72 3.14
C ALA A 30 12.29 -4.44 2.80
N THR A 31 11.13 -4.24 3.42
CA THR A 31 10.25 -3.06 3.28
C THR A 31 10.58 -2.03 4.37
N ALA A 32 10.88 -2.45 5.60
CA ALA A 32 11.37 -1.63 6.69
C ALA A 32 12.77 -1.05 6.39
N ALA A 33 13.65 -1.82 5.73
CA ALA A 33 14.92 -1.31 5.22
C ALA A 33 14.75 -0.22 4.15
N ARG A 34 13.58 -0.12 3.50
CA ARG A 34 13.23 0.93 2.54
C ARG A 34 12.57 2.15 3.19
N GLY A 35 12.05 2.03 4.42
CA GLY A 35 11.60 3.14 5.28
C GLY A 35 12.62 3.62 6.31
N ARG A 36 13.64 2.80 6.61
CA ARG A 36 14.86 3.20 7.35
C ARG A 36 15.71 4.32 6.73
N PRO A 37 15.73 4.55 5.40
CA PRO A 37 16.60 5.56 4.83
C PRO A 37 15.97 6.97 4.87
N THR A 38 14.92 7.15 5.67
CA THR A 38 14.63 8.44 6.30
C THR A 38 15.66 8.78 7.40
N VAL A 39 16.57 7.85 7.77
CA VAL A 39 17.54 8.02 8.88
C VAL A 39 19.01 7.75 8.52
N GLU A 40 19.37 6.91 7.52
CA GLU A 40 20.79 6.71 7.12
C GLU A 40 21.01 6.40 5.61
N ARG A 41 22.14 6.89 5.07
CA ARG A 41 22.62 6.67 3.68
C ARG A 41 23.15 5.24 3.50
N PHE A 42 22.71 4.55 2.45
CA PHE A 42 23.21 3.21 2.08
C PHE A 42 23.52 3.12 0.58
N GLU A 43 24.58 2.39 0.24
CA GLU A 43 25.00 2.15 -1.15
C GLU A 43 24.39 0.86 -1.69
N VAL A 44 23.84 0.91 -2.90
CA VAL A 44 23.27 -0.25 -3.59
C VAL A 44 23.91 -0.38 -4.96
N THR A 45 24.43 -1.55 -5.28
CA THR A 45 24.96 -1.81 -6.62
C THR A 45 23.82 -1.98 -7.62
N ARG A 46 24.08 -1.68 -8.91
CA ARG A 46 23.10 -1.87 -9.99
C ARG A 46 22.58 -3.33 -10.07
N ALA A 47 23.40 -4.31 -9.68
CA ALA A 47 23.00 -5.71 -9.61
C ALA A 47 21.98 -6.00 -8.49
N GLN A 48 22.03 -5.24 -7.39
CA GLN A 48 21.10 -5.35 -6.27
C GLN A 48 19.81 -4.55 -6.48
N ALA A 49 19.78 -3.65 -7.47
CA ALA A 49 18.61 -2.85 -7.85
C ALA A 49 18.42 -2.87 -9.38
N PRO A 50 17.86 -3.96 -9.95
CA PRO A 50 17.75 -4.11 -11.40
C PRO A 50 16.88 -3.04 -12.06
N GLY A 51 16.07 -2.30 -11.30
CA GLY A 51 15.16 -1.25 -11.78
C GLY A 51 13.70 -1.70 -11.76
N PHE A 52 12.79 -0.77 -12.02
CA PHE A 52 11.35 -1.05 -12.06
C PHE A 52 10.99 -1.91 -13.26
N PHE A 53 10.02 -2.82 -13.07
CA PHE A 53 9.44 -3.62 -14.15
C PHE A 53 10.47 -4.50 -14.90
N ARG A 54 11.59 -4.86 -14.27
CA ARG A 54 12.63 -5.72 -14.86
C ARG A 54 12.45 -7.21 -14.55
N ASN A 55 11.24 -7.60 -14.13
CA ASN A 55 10.88 -9.00 -13.94
C ASN A 55 10.45 -9.63 -15.27
N PRO A 56 10.53 -10.96 -15.43
CA PRO A 56 10.05 -11.65 -16.61
C PRO A 56 8.62 -11.24 -17.01
N GLY A 57 8.42 -10.88 -18.27
CA GLY A 57 7.14 -10.45 -18.83
C GLY A 57 6.87 -8.94 -18.77
N TRP A 58 7.77 -8.15 -18.18
CA TRP A 58 7.65 -6.70 -18.06
C TRP A 58 8.74 -5.92 -18.81
N GLU A 59 9.67 -6.60 -19.48
CA GLU A 59 10.87 -6.01 -20.07
C GLU A 59 10.55 -4.91 -21.07
N LYS A 60 9.61 -5.18 -21.99
CA LYS A 60 9.17 -4.18 -22.98
C LYS A 60 8.61 -2.93 -22.31
N PHE A 61 7.81 -3.11 -21.26
CA PHE A 61 7.24 -1.97 -20.53
C PHE A 61 8.33 -1.16 -19.82
N ALA A 62 9.31 -1.83 -19.20
CA ALA A 62 10.45 -1.16 -18.59
C ALA A 62 11.26 -0.34 -19.61
N ASP A 63 11.49 -0.89 -20.81
CA ASP A 63 12.22 -0.20 -21.87
C ASP A 63 11.42 0.97 -22.45
N ASP A 64 10.10 0.82 -22.63
CA ASP A 64 9.21 1.90 -23.07
C ASP A 64 9.19 3.05 -22.04
N VAL A 65 9.17 2.74 -20.74
CA VAL A 65 9.26 3.74 -19.66
C VAL A 65 10.59 4.51 -19.70
N GLU A 66 11.73 3.82 -19.88
CA GLU A 66 13.03 4.50 -19.93
C GLU A 66 13.19 5.35 -21.21
N ARG A 67 12.66 4.89 -22.35
CA ARG A 67 12.64 5.68 -23.60
C ARG A 67 11.80 6.95 -23.44
N ALA A 68 10.56 6.81 -22.97
CA ALA A 68 9.68 7.96 -22.74
C ALA A 68 10.29 8.95 -21.74
N ARG A 69 10.99 8.45 -20.72
CA ARG A 69 11.70 9.29 -19.75
C ARG A 69 12.87 10.05 -20.39
N ALA A 70 13.63 9.43 -21.30
CA ALA A 70 14.77 10.08 -21.95
C ALA A 70 14.34 11.23 -22.89
N GLU A 71 13.12 11.15 -23.42
CA GLU A 71 12.53 12.17 -24.30
C GLU A 71 11.73 13.25 -23.53
N ALA A 72 11.52 13.07 -22.22
CA ALA A 72 10.70 13.98 -21.42
C ALA A 72 11.49 15.21 -20.92
N ASP A 73 10.81 16.36 -20.85
CA ASP A 73 11.37 17.60 -20.28
C ASP A 73 11.59 17.53 -18.74
N GLY A 74 10.98 16.53 -18.09
CA GLY A 74 11.08 16.29 -16.66
C GLY A 74 10.04 15.30 -16.17
N VAL A 75 9.94 15.16 -14.84
CA VAL A 75 9.07 14.18 -14.17
C VAL A 75 8.13 14.89 -13.22
N VAL A 76 6.84 14.59 -13.35
CA VAL A 76 5.85 14.94 -12.33
C VAL A 76 5.81 13.81 -11.30
N MET A 77 6.05 14.14 -10.04
CA MET A 77 6.14 13.19 -8.94
C MET A 77 5.06 13.48 -7.90
N ASN A 78 4.28 12.46 -7.56
CA ASN A 78 3.29 12.53 -6.49
C ASN A 78 3.98 12.39 -5.13
N THR A 79 4.72 13.42 -4.76
CA THR A 79 5.39 13.63 -3.45
C THR A 79 5.42 15.13 -3.17
N PHE A 80 5.96 15.56 -2.02
CA PHE A 80 6.21 16.96 -1.67
C PHE A 80 7.56 17.11 -0.97
N LEU A 81 8.16 18.30 -1.07
CA LEU A 81 9.57 18.51 -0.71
C LEU A 81 9.83 18.35 0.79
N GLU A 82 8.86 18.69 1.62
CA GLU A 82 8.96 18.57 3.08
C GLU A 82 9.02 17.10 3.52
N MET A 83 8.58 16.15 2.69
CA MET A 83 8.63 14.72 2.98
C MET A 83 9.91 14.06 2.48
N GLU A 84 10.34 14.37 1.24
CA GLU A 84 11.42 13.65 0.56
C GLU A 84 12.45 14.60 -0.11
N PRO A 85 13.03 15.58 0.60
CA PRO A 85 13.83 16.63 -0.03
C PRO A 85 15.09 16.08 -0.72
N GLU A 86 15.81 15.17 -0.04
CA GLU A 86 17.04 14.57 -0.56
C GLU A 86 16.78 13.65 -1.76
N TYR A 87 15.65 12.92 -1.76
CA TYR A 87 15.31 12.02 -2.87
C TYR A 87 14.88 12.80 -4.09
N VAL A 88 14.11 13.89 -3.94
CA VAL A 88 13.73 14.74 -5.06
C VAL A 88 14.97 15.38 -5.69
N SER A 89 15.88 15.94 -4.88
CA SER A 89 17.14 16.51 -5.38
C SER A 89 18.03 15.44 -6.01
N GLY A 90 18.27 14.32 -5.30
CA GLY A 90 19.14 13.25 -5.80
C GLY A 90 18.61 12.60 -7.07
N TYR A 91 17.29 12.50 -7.22
CA TYR A 91 16.67 12.02 -8.45
C TYR A 91 16.88 12.98 -9.61
N ALA A 92 16.66 14.28 -9.39
CA ALA A 92 16.87 15.31 -10.39
C ALA A 92 18.33 15.31 -10.87
N ASP A 93 19.29 15.26 -9.94
CA ASP A 93 20.72 15.24 -10.22
C ASP A 93 21.14 13.97 -10.97
N ALA A 94 20.73 12.80 -10.49
CA ALA A 94 21.09 11.51 -11.10
C ALA A 94 20.53 11.34 -12.53
N ARG A 95 19.42 12.02 -12.84
CA ARG A 95 18.76 11.91 -14.13
C ARG A 95 18.96 13.13 -15.02
N GLY A 96 19.57 14.20 -14.52
CA GLY A 96 19.77 15.45 -15.26
C GLY A 96 18.47 16.08 -15.76
N MET A 97 17.37 15.94 -15.03
CA MET A 97 16.03 16.36 -15.46
C MET A 97 15.29 17.13 -14.36
N LYS A 98 14.32 17.95 -14.77
CA LYS A 98 13.45 18.67 -13.83
C LYS A 98 12.53 17.68 -13.11
N VAL A 99 12.27 17.94 -11.83
CA VAL A 99 11.27 17.21 -11.02
C VAL A 99 10.26 18.20 -10.48
N TRP A 100 8.99 17.97 -10.75
CA TRP A 100 7.87 18.73 -10.20
C TRP A 100 7.12 17.88 -9.19
N THR A 101 7.12 18.30 -7.93
CA THR A 101 6.38 17.67 -6.86
C THR A 101 4.96 18.23 -6.83
N VAL A 102 3.95 17.37 -6.90
CA VAL A 102 2.52 17.76 -6.94
C VAL A 102 1.66 17.06 -5.88
N GLY A 103 2.31 16.32 -4.99
CA GLY A 103 1.66 15.47 -4.01
C GLY A 103 1.25 16.20 -2.72
N PRO A 104 0.46 15.52 -1.86
CA PRO A 104 -0.19 14.24 -2.14
C PRO A 104 -1.45 14.42 -3.00
N VAL A 105 -1.44 13.89 -4.23
CA VAL A 105 -2.55 13.98 -5.20
C VAL A 105 -3.82 13.28 -4.67
N ALA A 106 -3.65 12.37 -3.71
CA ALA A 106 -4.76 11.70 -3.03
C ALA A 106 -5.74 12.68 -2.36
N LEU A 107 -5.28 13.86 -1.90
CA LEU A 107 -6.12 14.83 -1.18
C LEU A 107 -7.00 15.71 -2.08
N TYR A 108 -6.83 15.64 -3.41
CA TYR A 108 -7.57 16.51 -4.33
C TYR A 108 -9.02 16.06 -4.57
N HIS A 109 -9.32 14.78 -4.38
CA HIS A 109 -10.68 14.26 -4.52
C HIS A 109 -11.27 14.03 -3.13
N GLN A 110 -12.07 14.99 -2.66
CA GLN A 110 -12.61 14.97 -1.30
C GLN A 110 -14.04 14.43 -1.21
N SER A 111 -14.69 14.15 -2.34
CA SER A 111 -16.02 13.52 -2.30
C SER A 111 -15.87 12.02 -2.08
N THR A 112 -16.52 11.51 -1.03
CA THR A 112 -16.57 10.08 -0.69
C THR A 112 -17.09 9.24 -1.85
N ALA A 113 -18.06 9.76 -2.61
CA ALA A 113 -18.59 9.12 -3.82
C ALA A 113 -17.54 8.97 -4.93
N THR A 114 -16.70 10.00 -5.16
CA THR A 114 -15.63 9.93 -6.16
C THR A 114 -14.52 8.97 -5.73
N LEU A 115 -14.21 8.90 -4.43
CA LEU A 115 -13.22 7.96 -3.90
C LEU A 115 -13.73 6.51 -3.92
N ALA A 116 -14.99 6.28 -3.57
CA ALA A 116 -15.61 4.94 -3.60
C ALA A 116 -15.77 4.39 -5.04
N ALA A 117 -15.88 5.26 -6.04
CA ALA A 117 -15.90 4.88 -7.45
C ALA A 117 -14.51 4.58 -8.04
N ARG A 118 -13.42 4.78 -7.29
CA ARG A 118 -12.05 4.46 -7.75
C ARG A 118 -11.75 2.97 -7.53
N GLY A 119 -11.49 2.26 -8.63
CA GLY A 119 -11.18 0.83 -8.61
C GLY A 119 -12.43 -0.02 -8.83
N ASN A 120 -12.32 -1.32 -8.53
CA ASN A 120 -13.45 -2.23 -8.63
C ASN A 120 -14.35 -2.13 -7.40
N ALA A 121 -15.63 -2.45 -7.58
CA ALA A 121 -16.56 -2.57 -6.46
C ALA A 121 -16.02 -3.56 -5.40
N ALA A 122 -16.05 -3.14 -4.14
CA ALA A 122 -15.79 -4.03 -3.01
C ALA A 122 -17.03 -4.90 -2.74
N ALA A 123 -16.85 -6.08 -2.15
CA ALA A 123 -17.97 -6.93 -1.73
C ALA A 123 -18.81 -6.34 -0.59
N ILE A 124 -18.25 -5.35 0.11
CA ILE A 124 -18.89 -4.62 1.21
C ILE A 124 -19.06 -3.17 0.77
N GLY A 125 -20.24 -2.60 1.00
CA GLY A 125 -20.52 -1.19 0.70
C GLY A 125 -19.70 -0.27 1.60
N ALA A 126 -19.30 0.90 1.09
CA ALA A 126 -18.56 1.89 1.88
C ALA A 126 -19.28 2.22 3.21
N ASP A 127 -20.62 2.34 3.17
CA ASP A 127 -21.45 2.65 4.34
C ASP A 127 -21.39 1.57 5.42
N GLU A 128 -21.33 0.28 5.04
CA GLU A 128 -21.25 -0.83 6.00
C GLU A 128 -19.90 -0.86 6.71
N CYS A 129 -18.81 -0.57 5.97
CA CYS A 129 -17.48 -0.43 6.56
C CYS A 129 -17.40 0.75 7.53
N LEU A 130 -17.97 1.90 7.14
CA LEU A 130 -18.03 3.10 8.00
C LEU A 130 -18.85 2.85 9.26
N GLN A 131 -20.02 2.22 9.14
CA GLN A 131 -20.85 1.88 10.30
C GLN A 131 -20.13 0.92 11.27
N TRP A 132 -19.34 -0.01 10.74
CA TRP A 132 -18.52 -0.91 11.57
C TRP A 132 -17.42 -0.13 12.31
N LEU A 133 -16.79 0.85 11.65
CA LEU A 133 -15.78 1.73 12.24
C LEU A 133 -16.35 2.64 13.33
N ASP A 134 -17.57 3.16 13.15
CA ASP A 134 -18.26 4.01 14.14
C ASP A 134 -18.46 3.29 15.49
N GLY A 135 -18.44 1.96 15.49
CA GLY A 135 -18.51 1.13 16.69
C GLY A 135 -17.16 0.85 17.37
N LYS A 136 -16.07 1.53 17.00
CA LYS A 136 -14.71 1.29 17.54
C LYS A 136 -14.13 2.54 18.19
N GLU A 137 -13.24 2.34 19.15
CA GLU A 137 -12.53 3.44 19.79
C GLU A 137 -11.60 4.15 18.79
N PRO A 138 -11.43 5.48 18.87
CA PRO A 138 -10.51 6.22 18.01
C PRO A 138 -9.08 5.65 18.08
N GLY A 139 -8.47 5.43 16.91
CA GLY A 139 -7.10 4.91 16.81
C GLY A 139 -6.92 3.44 17.22
N SER A 140 -8.00 2.69 17.43
CA SER A 140 -7.94 1.28 17.87
C SER A 140 -7.93 0.25 16.73
N VAL A 141 -8.23 0.65 15.49
CA VAL A 141 -8.41 -0.28 14.37
C VAL A 141 -7.14 -0.38 13.52
N VAL A 142 -6.70 -1.62 13.26
CA VAL A 142 -5.59 -1.91 12.34
C VAL A 142 -6.12 -2.08 10.92
N TYR A 143 -5.63 -1.27 9.97
CA TYR A 143 -5.91 -1.47 8.54
C TYR A 143 -4.80 -2.28 7.86
N VAL A 144 -5.17 -3.34 7.15
CA VAL A 144 -4.25 -4.22 6.44
C VAL A 144 -4.59 -4.27 4.96
N SER A 145 -3.62 -3.90 4.11
CA SER A 145 -3.74 -3.96 2.65
C SER A 145 -2.37 -4.11 2.00
N PHE A 146 -2.28 -4.96 0.97
CA PHE A 146 -1.08 -5.13 0.15
C PHE A 146 -1.21 -4.45 -1.23
N GLY A 147 -2.20 -3.58 -1.40
CA GLY A 147 -2.43 -2.86 -2.65
C GLY A 147 -2.97 -3.77 -3.78
N SER A 148 -3.04 -3.24 -5.00
CA SER A 148 -3.67 -3.93 -6.15
C SER A 148 -2.83 -5.05 -6.77
N ILE A 149 -1.50 -5.00 -6.62
CA ILE A 149 -0.57 -5.85 -7.40
C ILE A 149 -0.06 -7.06 -6.61
N VAL A 150 0.12 -6.93 -5.30
CA VAL A 150 0.79 -7.95 -4.50
C VAL A 150 -0.19 -9.05 -4.10
N HIS A 151 0.24 -10.30 -4.29
CA HIS A 151 -0.48 -11.50 -3.89
C HIS A 151 0.37 -12.24 -2.86
N PRO A 152 0.03 -12.16 -1.56
CA PRO A 152 0.72 -12.93 -0.54
C PRO A 152 0.53 -14.43 -0.80
N GLU A 153 1.56 -15.22 -0.53
CA GLU A 153 1.45 -16.68 -0.57
C GLU A 153 0.49 -17.19 0.51
N GLU A 154 -0.09 -18.37 0.30
CA GLU A 154 -1.04 -18.99 1.25
C GLU A 154 -0.51 -19.00 2.69
N LYS A 155 0.76 -19.40 2.90
CA LYS A 155 1.37 -19.41 4.24
C LYS A 155 1.40 -18.02 4.87
N GLN A 156 1.65 -16.97 4.08
CA GLN A 156 1.67 -15.60 4.56
C GLN A 156 0.27 -15.10 4.96
N ILE A 157 -0.77 -15.53 4.25
CA ILE A 157 -2.16 -15.24 4.58
C ILE A 157 -2.53 -15.90 5.92
N VAL A 158 -2.17 -17.16 6.10
CA VAL A 158 -2.45 -17.91 7.34
C VAL A 158 -1.75 -17.26 8.53
N GLU A 159 -0.44 -17.03 8.45
CA GLU A 159 0.33 -16.42 9.54
C GLU A 159 -0.15 -15.00 9.88
N LEU A 160 -0.49 -14.19 8.86
CA LEU A 160 -1.06 -12.87 9.08
C LEU A 160 -2.40 -12.95 9.82
N GLY A 161 -3.28 -13.87 9.40
CA GLY A 161 -4.58 -14.06 10.04
C GLY A 161 -4.46 -14.52 11.50
N LEU A 162 -3.56 -15.47 11.77
CA LEU A 162 -3.27 -15.93 13.14
C LEU A 162 -2.69 -14.80 13.99
N GLY A 163 -1.81 -13.97 13.43
CA GLY A 163 -1.26 -12.79 14.11
C GLY A 163 -2.33 -11.76 14.45
N LEU A 164 -3.23 -11.45 13.51
CA LEU A 164 -4.35 -10.53 13.74
C LEU A 164 -5.30 -11.07 14.81
N GLU A 165 -5.60 -12.37 14.77
CA GLU A 165 -6.41 -13.00 15.79
C GLU A 165 -5.76 -12.89 17.17
N ALA A 166 -4.50 -13.29 17.30
CA ALA A 166 -3.76 -13.30 18.56
C ALA A 166 -3.54 -11.89 19.14
N SER A 167 -3.49 -10.86 18.29
CA SER A 167 -3.31 -9.47 18.72
C SER A 167 -4.45 -8.94 19.59
N GLY A 168 -5.65 -9.55 19.50
CA GLY A 168 -6.86 -9.06 20.13
C GLY A 168 -7.37 -7.71 19.60
N GLN A 169 -6.66 -7.06 18.67
CA GLN A 169 -7.02 -5.75 18.15
C GLN A 169 -8.18 -5.84 17.15
N PRO A 170 -9.04 -4.82 17.08
CA PRO A 170 -9.92 -4.63 15.93
C PRO A 170 -9.12 -4.44 14.64
N PHE A 171 -9.57 -5.04 13.54
CA PHE A 171 -8.88 -4.90 12.26
C PHE A 171 -9.82 -4.88 11.07
N ILE A 172 -9.39 -4.19 10.02
CA ILE A 172 -9.93 -4.27 8.66
C ILE A 172 -8.85 -4.86 7.77
N TRP A 173 -9.15 -5.96 7.09
CA TRP A 173 -8.27 -6.56 6.11
C TRP A 173 -8.87 -6.48 4.71
N ALA A 174 -8.30 -5.62 3.87
CA ALA A 174 -8.60 -5.55 2.45
C ALA A 174 -7.90 -6.70 1.70
N GLY A 175 -8.57 -7.84 1.63
CA GLY A 175 -8.13 -9.05 0.93
C GLY A 175 -8.43 -9.02 -0.57
N LYS A 176 -7.77 -9.93 -1.30
CA LYS A 176 -7.97 -10.09 -2.75
C LYS A 176 -9.20 -10.93 -3.08
N SER A 177 -9.61 -10.89 -4.35
CA SER A 177 -10.66 -11.75 -4.89
C SER A 177 -10.34 -13.22 -4.58
N PRO A 178 -11.35 -14.05 -4.27
CA PRO A 178 -11.20 -15.49 -4.08
C PRO A 178 -10.42 -16.20 -5.19
N ASP A 179 -10.44 -15.69 -6.42
CA ASP A 179 -9.77 -16.33 -7.57
C ASP A 179 -8.24 -16.42 -7.44
N HIS A 180 -7.64 -15.60 -6.56
CA HIS A 180 -6.19 -15.59 -6.31
C HIS A 180 -5.79 -16.44 -5.10
N HIS A 181 -6.75 -17.12 -4.48
CA HIS A 181 -6.55 -17.89 -3.26
C HIS A 181 -6.93 -19.35 -3.49
N GLY A 182 -6.09 -20.26 -2.98
CA GLY A 182 -6.45 -21.67 -2.91
C GLY A 182 -7.68 -21.88 -2.02
N GLU A 183 -8.38 -22.99 -2.21
CA GLU A 183 -9.55 -23.35 -1.39
C GLU A 183 -9.22 -23.37 0.11
N ALA A 184 -8.03 -23.82 0.48
CA ALA A 184 -7.52 -23.82 1.85
C ALA A 184 -7.41 -22.41 2.45
N SER A 185 -6.79 -21.47 1.71
CA SER A 185 -6.74 -20.05 2.09
C SER A 185 -8.14 -19.46 2.30
N LEU A 186 -9.09 -19.80 1.44
CA LEU A 186 -10.48 -19.30 1.55
C LEU A 186 -11.23 -19.90 2.74
N ALA A 187 -11.03 -21.20 3.01
CA ALA A 187 -11.58 -21.85 4.18
C ALA A 187 -11.05 -21.20 5.46
N PHE A 188 -9.74 -21.00 5.55
CA PHE A 188 -9.10 -20.33 6.68
C PHE A 188 -9.65 -18.91 6.90
N LEU A 189 -9.80 -18.10 5.84
CA LEU A 189 -10.34 -16.75 5.97
C LEU A 189 -11.78 -16.73 6.48
N ARG A 190 -12.62 -17.70 6.09
CA ARG A 190 -13.99 -17.84 6.62
C ARG A 190 -13.99 -18.20 8.10
N GLU A 191 -13.12 -19.13 8.51
CA GLU A 191 -12.95 -19.50 9.91
C GLU A 191 -12.40 -18.35 10.75
N LEU A 192 -11.47 -17.56 10.18
CA LEU A 192 -10.94 -16.36 10.81
C LEU A 192 -12.04 -15.32 11.04
N GLU A 193 -12.89 -15.04 10.05
CA GLU A 193 -14.04 -14.13 10.21
C GLU A 193 -14.96 -14.58 11.34
N ALA A 194 -15.28 -15.87 11.41
CA ALA A 194 -16.11 -16.42 12.48
C ALA A 194 -15.46 -16.26 13.87
N ARG A 195 -14.16 -16.58 13.99
CA ARG A 195 -13.42 -16.47 15.26
C ARG A 195 -13.15 -15.04 15.70
N THR A 196 -13.14 -14.09 14.75
CA THR A 196 -12.90 -12.67 14.99
C THR A 196 -14.17 -11.83 14.87
N ALA A 197 -15.35 -12.46 14.91
CA ALA A 197 -16.63 -11.79 14.77
C ALA A 197 -16.76 -10.59 15.74
N GLY A 198 -17.19 -9.45 15.20
CA GLY A 198 -17.32 -8.19 15.96
C GLY A 198 -16.03 -7.36 16.09
N ARG A 199 -14.85 -7.94 15.80
CA ARG A 199 -13.56 -7.21 15.80
C ARG A 199 -12.75 -7.31 14.51
N GLY A 200 -13.01 -8.29 13.65
CA GLY A 200 -12.42 -8.39 12.32
C GLY A 200 -13.44 -8.07 11.23
N LEU A 201 -13.02 -7.29 10.23
CA LEU A 201 -13.76 -7.06 8.99
C LEU A 201 -12.85 -7.40 7.80
N ILE A 202 -13.17 -8.46 7.05
CA ILE A 202 -12.40 -8.86 5.87
C ILE A 202 -13.15 -8.42 4.62
N ILE A 203 -12.60 -7.43 3.92
CA ILE A 203 -13.18 -6.88 2.68
C ILE A 203 -12.56 -7.64 1.52
N ARG A 204 -13.39 -8.31 0.72
CA ARG A 204 -12.96 -9.01 -0.51
C ARG A 204 -13.32 -8.14 -1.72
N GLY A 205 -12.39 -7.99 -2.66
CA GLY A 205 -12.69 -7.35 -3.94
C GLY A 205 -13.70 -8.18 -4.76
N GLN A 206 -14.63 -7.52 -5.47
CA GLN A 206 -15.50 -8.23 -6.42
C GLN A 206 -14.72 -8.64 -7.68
N LYS A 207 -15.25 -9.67 -8.34
CA LYS A 207 -14.76 -10.20 -9.61
C LYS A 207 -14.71 -9.13 -10.71
N PHE A 208 -13.81 -9.30 -11.66
CA PHE A 208 -13.96 -8.75 -13.00
C PHE A 208 -14.92 -9.65 -13.80
#